data_AF-A0A914I0P2-F1
#
_entry.id   AF-A0A914I0P2-F1
#
_cell.length_a   1.000
_cell.length_b   1.000
_cell.length_c   1.000
_cell.angle_alpha   90.00
_cell.angle_beta   90.00
_cell.angle_gamma   90.00
#
_symmetry.space_group_name_H-M   'P 1'
#
loop_
_entity.id
_entity.type
_entity.pdbx_description
1 polymer ?
#
loop_
_entity_poly.entity_id
_entity_poly.type
_entity_poly.pdbx_seq_one_letter_code
_entity_poly.pdbx_strand_id
1 'polypeptide(L)' 'MELLFFNPDEYERLYNCSVYTIDQVPLSKRQHIPLGVIFLSIGIICEVLYVPCMIAIRKHMDKTCFKVLHSC' A
#
# COMPACT_ATOMS: atom_id res chain seq x y z
N MET A 1 -5.33 -13.09 17.27
CA MET A 1 -6.49 -14.01 17.27
C MET A 1 -6.60 -14.79 18.59
N GLU A 2 -5.54 -14.89 19.38
CA GLU A 2 -5.55 -15.54 20.70
C GLU A 2 -6.50 -14.86 21.70
N LEU A 3 -6.57 -13.53 21.68
CA LEU A 3 -7.46 -12.76 22.56
C LEU A 3 -8.95 -13.11 22.39
N LEU A 4 -9.38 -13.42 21.16
CA LEU A 4 -10.74 -13.84 20.83
C LEU A 4 -11.10 -15.20 21.44
N PHE A 5 -10.15 -16.13 21.49
CA PHE A 5 -10.40 -17.51 21.92
C PHE A 5 -10.19 -17.73 23.41
N PHE A 6 -9.25 -17.01 24.03
CA PHE A 6 -8.87 -17.24 25.43
C PHE A 6 -9.47 -16.25 26.43
N ASN A 7 -9.88 -15.05 25.99
CA ASN A 7 -10.47 -14.03 26.86
C ASN A 7 -11.60 -13.29 26.12
N PRO A 8 -12.75 -13.95 25.92
CA PRO A 8 -13.87 -13.37 25.17
C PRO A 8 -14.41 -12.08 25.81
N ASP A 9 -14.38 -11.97 27.15
CA ASP A 9 -14.87 -10.79 27.87
C ASP A 9 -14.00 -9.54 27.61
N GLU A 10 -12.68 -9.70 27.58
CA GLU A 10 -11.74 -8.62 27.28
C GLU A 10 -11.79 -8.26 25.79
N TYR A 11 -11.97 -9.26 24.93
CA TYR A 11 -12.20 -9.06 23.51
C TYR A 11 -13.48 -8.25 23.27
N GLU A 12 -14.58 -8.60 23.92
CA GLU A 12 -15.83 -7.85 23.81
C GLU A 12 -15.63 -6.41 24.30
N ARG A 13 -14.97 -6.17 25.44
CA ARG A 13 -14.71 -4.79 25.92
C ARG A 13 -13.93 -3.93 24.91
N LEU A 14 -12.91 -4.50 24.25
CA LEU A 14 -12.03 -3.78 23.34
C LEU A 14 -12.59 -3.64 21.92
N TYR A 15 -13.40 -4.61 21.48
CA TYR A 15 -13.91 -4.73 20.11
C TYR A 15 -15.44 -4.66 20.04
N ASN A 16 -16.10 -4.13 21.07
CA ASN A 16 -17.52 -3.84 21.05
C ASN A 16 -17.82 -2.70 20.06
N CYS A 17 -18.10 -3.06 18.81
CA CYS A 17 -18.54 -2.12 17.79
C CYS A 17 -20.05 -1.82 17.82
N SER A 18 -20.78 -2.16 18.89
CA SER A 18 -22.24 -1.90 18.99
C SER A 18 -22.63 -0.42 18.90
N VAL A 19 -21.70 0.49 19.24
CA VAL A 19 -21.86 1.95 19.07
C VAL A 19 -21.71 2.38 17.61
N TYR A 20 -20.99 1.60 16.80
CA TYR A 20 -20.67 1.91 15.41
C TYR A 20 -21.73 1.31 14.49
N THR A 21 -22.76 2.07 14.15
CA THR A 21 -23.71 1.63 13.11
C THR A 21 -22.99 1.69 11.77
N ILE A 22 -22.98 0.58 11.02
CA ILE A 22 -22.31 0.46 9.71
C ILE A 22 -22.75 1.58 8.76
N ASP A 23 -23.99 2.05 8.94
CA ASP A 23 -24.68 3.08 8.17
C ASP A 23 -24.28 4.53 8.53
N GLN A 24 -23.54 4.75 9.61
CA GLN A 24 -23.10 6.09 10.04
C GLN A 24 -22.12 6.73 9.04
N VAL A 25 -21.38 5.91 8.30
CA VAL A 25 -20.46 6.38 7.24
C VAL A 25 -20.94 5.79 5.93
N PRO A 26 -21.69 6.55 5.10
CA PRO A 26 -22.23 6.04 3.84
C PRO A 26 -21.07 5.58 2.95
N LEU A 27 -21.26 4.47 2.23
CA LEU A 27 -20.26 3.87 1.33
C LEU A 27 -19.65 4.90 0.36
N SER A 28 -20.43 5.90 -0.07
CA SER A 28 -19.99 7.02 -0.90
C SER A 28 -18.92 7.91 -0.27
N LYS A 29 -18.82 7.98 1.06
CA LYS A 29 -17.75 8.69 1.80
C LYS A 29 -16.52 7.84 2.07
N ARG A 30 -16.58 6.51 1.92
CA ARG A 30 -15.44 5.61 2.19
C ARG A 30 -14.53 5.39 0.98
N GLN A 31 -15.07 5.46 -0.23
CA GLN A 31 -14.30 5.23 -1.45
C GLN A 31 -13.67 6.52 -1.97
N HIS A 32 -12.38 6.71 -1.68
CA HIS A 32 -11.54 7.69 -2.38
C HIS A 32 -11.11 7.14 -3.75
N ILE A 33 -12.08 6.96 -4.66
CA ILE A 33 -11.84 6.52 -6.05
C ILE A 33 -10.73 7.34 -6.74
N PRO A 34 -10.66 8.69 -6.66
CA PRO A 34 -9.60 9.43 -7.33
C PRO A 34 -8.21 9.08 -6.79
N LEU A 35 -8.10 8.86 -5.49
CA LEU A 35 -6.84 8.49 -4.84
C LEU A 35 -6.39 7.10 -5.30
N GLY A 36 -7.32 6.15 -5.40
CA GLY A 36 -7.06 4.82 -5.96
C GLY A 36 -6.57 4.86 -7.41
N VAL A 37 -7.20 5.69 -8.25
CA VAL A 37 -6.78 5.86 -9.65
C VAL A 37 -5.38 6.48 -9.74
N ILE A 38 -5.06 7.46 -8.89
CA ILE A 38 -3.72 8.07 -8.85
C ILE A 38 -2.66 7.02 -8.47
N PHE A 39 -2.87 6.25 -7.41
CA PHE A 39 -1.90 5.22 -7.02
C PHE A 39 -1.74 4.13 -8.07
N LEU A 40 -2.84 3.70 -8.69
CA LEU A 40 -2.81 2.66 -9.71
C LEU A 40 -2.09 3.14 -10.99
N SER A 41 -2.33 4.39 -11.39
CA SER A 41 -1.62 5.00 -12.54
C SER A 41 -0.13 5.19 -12.27
N ILE A 42 0.25 5.67 -11.08
CA ILE A 42 1.67 5.79 -10.69
C ILE A 42 2.35 4.42 -10.71
N GLY A 43 1.71 3.39 -10.17
CA GLY A 43 2.25 2.02 -10.18
C GLY A 43 2.53 1.52 -11.59
N ILE A 44 1.57 1.69 -12.52
CA ILE A 44 1.74 1.29 -13.92
C ILE A 44 2.91 2.04 -14.58
N ILE A 45 2.99 3.36 -14.36
CA ILE A 45 4.08 4.18 -14.90
C ILE A 45 5.43 3.67 -14.36
N CYS A 46 5.54 3.42 -13.06
CA CYS A 46 6.76 2.90 -12.45
C CYS A 46 7.18 1.56 -13.06
N GLU A 47 6.26 0.60 -13.20
CA GLU A 47 6.55 -0.72 -13.79
C GLU A 47 7.00 -0.62 -15.25
N VAL A 48 6.31 0.19 -16.05
CA VAL A 48 6.66 0.39 -17.47
C VAL A 48 8.02 1.06 -17.62
N LEU A 49 8.34 2.05 -16.78
CA LEU A 49 9.64 2.72 -16.82
C LEU A 49 10.77 1.91 -16.16
N TYR A 50 10.44 0.96 -15.27
CA TYR A 50 11.45 0.16 -14.56
C TYR A 50 12.31 -0.66 -15.53
N VAL A 51 11.68 -1.38 -16.46
CA VAL A 51 12.38 -2.23 -17.43
C VAL A 51 13.38 -1.46 -18.32
N PRO A 52 13.00 -0.37 -19.03
CA PRO A 52 13.94 0.39 -19.85
C PRO A 52 15.01 1.10 -19.00
N CYS A 53 14.67 1.58 -17.80
CA CYS A 53 15.66 2.15 -16.88
C CYS A 53 16.72 1.12 -16.48
N MET A 54 16.32 -0.10 -16.12
CA MET A 54 17.25 -1.16 -15.76
C MET A 54 18.16 -1.57 -16.93
N ILE A 55 17.63 -1.60 -18.15
CA ILE A 55 18.43 -1.87 -19.37
C ILE A 55 19.43 -0.74 -19.62
N ALA A 56 19.01 0.52 -19.50
CA ALA A 56 19.88 1.68 -19.67
C ALA A 56 21.00 1.73 -18.62
N ILE A 57 20.66 1.48 -17.35
CA ILE A 57 21.63 1.38 -16.25
C ILE A 57 22.65 0.28 -16.54
N ARG A 58 22.20 -0.93 -16.93
CA ARG A 58 23.08 -2.05 -17.29
C ARG A 58 24.03 -1.71 -18.44
N LYS A 59 23.55 -0.98 -19.44
CA LYS A 59 24.34 -0.56 -20.61
C LYS A 59 25.39 0.51 -20.28
N HIS A 60 25.20 1.28 -19.21
CA HIS A 60 26.06 2.39 -18.82
C HIS A 60 26.80 2.16 -17.48
N MET A 61 26.90 0.91 -16.99
CA MET A 61 27.57 0.58 -15.73
C MET A 61 29.08 0.87 -15.71
N ASP A 62 29.71 1.15 -16.84
CA ASP A 62 31.11 1.59 -16.91
C ASP A 62 31.33 2.99 -16.31
N LYS A 63 30.27 3.76 -16.05
CA LYS A 63 30.36 5.07 -15.40
C LYS A 63 30.00 4.99 -13.92
N THR A 64 30.90 5.47 -13.06
CA THR A 64 30.84 5.45 -11.58
C THR A 64 29.51 5.92 -10.98
N CYS A 65 28.75 6.77 -11.68
CA CYS A 65 27.47 7.33 -11.22
C CYS A 65 26.33 6.28 -11.14
N PHE A 66 26.32 5.27 -12.02
CA PHE A 66 25.28 4.22 -12.00
C PHE A 66 25.48 3.17 -10.92
N LYS A 67 26.70 3.08 -10.36
CA LYS A 67 27.05 2.14 -9.29
C LYS A 67 26.41 2.53 -7.94
N VAL A 68 26.15 3.82 -7.72
CA VAL A 68 25.53 4.34 -6.49
C VAL A 68 24.03 3.99 -6.42
N LEU A 69 23.33 3.96 -7.56
CA LEU A 69 21.89 3.64 -7.62
C LEU A 69 21.58 2.15 -7.31
N HIS A 70 22.55 1.25 -7.47
CA HIS A 70 22.39 -0.19 -7.24
C HIS A 70 22.95 -0.65 -5.88
N SER A 71 23.46 0.26 -5.05
CA SER A 71 24.04 -0.04 -3.72
C SER A 71 23.22 0.49 -2.54
N CYS A 72 21.96 0.88 -2.77
CA CYS A 72 20.96 1.05 -1.72
C CYS A 72 19.93 -0.07 -1.75
#